data_AF-A0A376KMW2-F1
#
_entry.id   AF-A0A376KMW2-F1
#
_cell.length_a   1.000
_cell.length_b   1.000
_cell.length_c   1.000
_cell.angle_alpha   90.00
_cell.angle_beta   90.00
_cell.angle_gamma   90.00
#
_symmetry.space_group_name_H-M   'P 1'
#
loop_
_entity.id
_entity.type
_entity.pdbx_description
1 polymer ?
#
loop_
_entity_poly.entity_id
_entity_poly.type
_entity_poly.pdbx_seq_one_letter_code
_entity_poly.pdbx_strand_id
1 'polypeptide(L)' 'MFGNISGIVTPIAIGYIVGTTGSFNGALIYVGVHALIAVLSYLVLVGDIKRIELKPVAGQ' A
#
# COMPACT_ATOMS: atom_id res chain seq x y z
N MET A 1 11.64 2.77 2.80
CA MET A 1 12.04 3.28 1.46
C MET A 1 10.94 3.10 0.41
N PHE A 2 10.19 2.00 0.40
CA PHE A 2 9.11 1.76 -0.57
C PHE A 2 7.98 2.81 -0.59
N GLY A 3 7.61 3.37 0.57
CA GLY A 3 6.58 4.42 0.62
C GLY A 3 6.92 5.69 -0.17
N ASN A 4 8.19 6.11 -0.15
CA ASN A 4 8.64 7.30 -0.88
C ASN A 4 8.56 7.08 -2.40
N ILE A 5 8.92 5.88 -2.87
CA ILE A 5 8.81 5.50 -4.28
C ILE A 5 7.34 5.40 -4.69
N SER A 6 6.50 4.79 -3.86
CA SER A 6 5.06 4.67 -4.09
C SER A 6 4.38 6.02 -4.29
N GLY A 7 4.76 7.03 -3.50
CA GLY A 7 4.23 8.39 -3.61
C GLY A 7 4.57 9.09 -4.93
N ILE A 8 5.64 8.66 -5.62
CA ILE A 8 6.05 9.20 -6.92
C ILE A 8 5.43 8.37 -8.06
N VAL A 9 5.48 7.05 -7.97
CA VAL A 9 5.05 6.13 -9.05
C VAL A 9 3.54 6.21 -9.27
N THR A 10 2.75 6.28 -8.19
CA THR A 10 1.29 6.28 -8.27
C THR A 10 0.73 7.46 -9.09
N PRO A 11 1.09 8.73 -8.82
CA PRO A 11 0.62 9.86 -9.63
C PRO A 11 1.14 9.82 -11.07
N ILE A 12 2.35 9.32 -11.33
CA ILE A 12 2.87 9.15 -12.71
C ILE A 12 2.02 8.15 -13.49
N ALA A 13 1.74 6.98 -12.91
CA ALA A 13 0.92 5.95 -13.55
C ALA A 13 -0.50 6.48 -13.84
N ILE A 14 -1.12 7.15 -12.88
CA ILE A 14 -2.43 7.80 -13.05
C ILE A 14 -2.37 8.86 -14.16
N GLY A 15 -1.34 9.70 -14.17
CA GLY A 15 -1.14 10.72 -15.19
C GLY A 15 -1.03 10.14 -16.60
N TYR A 16 -0.33 9.02 -16.77
CA TYR A 16 -0.26 8.31 -18.04
C TYR A 16 -1.61 7.70 -18.45
N ILE A 17 -2.34 7.09 -17.51
CA ILE A 17 -3.66 6.49 -17.78
C ILE A 17 -4.63 7.58 -18.24
N VAL A 18 -4.73 8.69 -17.50
CA VAL A 18 -5.64 9.79 -17.86
C VAL A 18 -5.16 10.50 -19.13
N GLY A 19 -3.86 10.71 -19.29
CA GLY A 19 -3.30 11.38 -20.46
C GLY A 19 -3.47 10.61 -21.77
N THR A 20 -3.53 9.27 -21.71
CA THR A 20 -3.76 8.41 -22.89
C THR A 20 -5.24 8.15 -23.14
N THR A 21 -6.04 7.96 -22.09
CA THR A 21 -7.46 7.60 -22.22
C THR A 21 -8.40 8.80 -22.22
N GLY A 22 -7.94 9.98 -21.78
CA GLY A 22 -8.75 11.18 -21.58
C GLY A 22 -9.76 11.08 -20.43
N SER A 23 -9.75 10.00 -19.64
CA SER A 23 -10.76 9.74 -18.61
C SER A 23 -10.14 9.29 -17.29
N PHE A 24 -10.76 9.73 -16.19
CA PHE A 24 -10.40 9.29 -14.84
C PHE A 24 -10.87 7.87 -14.50
N ASN A 25 -11.78 7.28 -15.29
CA ASN A 25 -12.33 5.95 -14.97
C ASN A 25 -11.22 4.88 -14.90
N GLY A 26 -10.26 4.91 -15.83
CA GLY A 26 -9.10 3.99 -15.80
C GLY A 26 -8.23 4.16 -14.55
N ALA A 27 -8.06 5.41 -14.08
CA ALA A 27 -7.33 5.69 -12.85
C ALA A 27 -8.06 5.16 -11.60
N LEU A 28 -9.39 5.29 -11.56
CA LEU A 28 -10.20 4.75 -10.46
C LEU A 28 -10.12 3.22 -10.39
N ILE A 29 -10.18 2.54 -11.54
CA ILE A 29 -10.01 1.09 -11.61
C ILE A 29 -8.61 0.68 -11.11
N TYR A 30 -7.56 1.37 -11.56
CA TYR A 30 -6.19 1.12 -11.12
C TYR A 30 -6.03 1.20 -9.59
N VAL A 31 -6.57 2.25 -8.96
CA VAL A 31 -6.52 2.44 -7.51
C VAL A 31 -7.37 1.40 -6.79
N GLY A 32 -8.57 1.09 -7.29
CA GLY A 32 -9.46 0.09 -6.71
C GLY A 32 -8.84 -1.30 -6.66
N VAL A 33 -8.17 -1.72 -7.75
CA VAL A 33 -7.45 -3.00 -7.79
C VAL A 33 -6.26 -3.01 -6.82
N HIS A 34 -5.48 -1.92 -6.75
CA HIS A 34 -4.38 -1.81 -5.79
C HIS A 34 -4.85 -1.90 -4.33
N ALA A 35 -5.96 -1.23 -4.00
CA ALA A 35 -6.57 -1.30 -2.68
C ALA A 35 -7.02 -2.71 -2.34
N LEU A 36 -7.65 -3.41 -3.30
CA LEU A 36 -8.05 -4.80 -3.10
C LEU A 36 -6.85 -5.72 -2.85
N ILE A 37 -5.77 -5.58 -3.63
CA ILE A 37 -4.53 -6.35 -3.42
C ILE A 37 -3.94 -6.05 -2.04
N ALA A 38 -3.95 -4.80 -1.59
CA ALA A 38 -3.44 -4.43 -0.27
C ALA A 38 -4.27 -5.08 0.85
N VAL A 39 -5.60 -5.08 0.73
CA VAL A 39 -6.51 -5.74 1.69
C VAL A 39 -6.26 -7.24 1.71
N LEU A 40 -6.18 -7.90 0.55
CA LEU A 40 -5.92 -9.33 0.46
C LEU A 40 -4.54 -9.68 1.05
N SER A 41 -3.54 -8.86 0.77
CA SER A 41 -2.19 -9.00 1.33
C SER A 41 -2.23 -8.90 2.85
N TYR A 42 -2.97 -7.92 3.39
CA TYR A 42 -3.12 -7.79 4.83
C TYR A 42 -3.81 -9.01 5.44
N LEU A 43 -4.94 -9.43 4.87
CA LEU A 43 -5.74 -10.55 5.39
C LEU A 43 -5.00 -11.89 5.34
N VAL A 44 -4.21 -12.13 4.29
CA VAL A 44 -3.55 -13.43 4.08
C VAL A 44 -2.14 -13.49 4.69
N LEU A 45 -1.39 -12.38 4.68
CA LEU A 45 0.04 -12.40 5.02
C LEU A 45 0.37 -11.92 6.44
N VAL A 46 -0.41 -10.99 7.02
CA VAL A 46 -0.03 -10.35 8.29
C VAL A 46 -0.07 -11.30 9.47
N GLY A 47 -1.03 -12.26 9.48
CA GLY A 47 -1.20 -13.19 10.60
C GLY A 47 -1.52 -12.49 11.93
N ASP A 48 -1.27 -13.17 13.04
CA ASP A 48 -1.57 -12.63 14.37
C ASP A 48 -0.65 -11.47 14.76
N ILE A 49 -1.23 -10.30 14.96
CA ILE A 49 -0.52 -9.14 15.51
C ILE A 49 -0.41 -9.33 17.02
N LYS A 50 0.74 -9.86 17.48
CA LYS A 50 1.04 -10.00 18.90
C LYS A 50 1.77 -8.77 19.44
N ARG A 51 1.35 -8.31 20.62
CA ARG A 51 2.07 -7.27 21.35
C ARG A 51 3.45 -7.80 21.74
N ILE A 52 4.48 -7.00 21.49
CA ILE A 52 5.86 -7.34 21.90
C ILE A 52 5.91 -7.32 23.43
N GLU A 53 6.23 -8.46 24.04
CA GLU A 53 6.54 -8.52 25.47
C GLU A 53 7.98 -8.10 25.69
N LEU A 54 8.17 -6.87 26.17
CA LEU A 54 9.48 -6.37 26.55
C LEU A 54 9.85 -7.02 27.89
N LYS A 55 10.91 -7.83 27.89
CA LYS A 55 11.48 -8.36 29.13
C LYS A 55 12.01 -7.19 29.97
N PRO A 56 11.73 -7.15 31.28
CA PRO A 56 12.38 -6.21 32.17
C PRO A 56 13.90 -6.39 32.05
N VAL A 57 14.62 -5.28 31.88
CA VAL A 57 16.09 -5.30 31.98
C VAL A 57 16.40 -5.59 33.43
N ALA A 58 16.84 -6.82 33.72
CA ALA A 58 17.36 -7.18 35.03
C ALA A 58 18.70 -6.46 35.23
N GLY A 59 18.68 -5.38 36.03
CA GLY A 59 19.87 -4.72 36.54
C GLY A 59 20.00 -3.25 36.15
N GLN A 60 19.34 -2.38 36.91
CA GLN A 60 19.99 -1.21 37.49
C GLN A 60 19.34 -0.87 38.83
#